data_AF-A0A2A5H548-F1
#
_entry.id   AF-A0A2A5H548-F1
#
_cell.length_a   1.000
_cell.length_b   1.000
_cell.length_c   1.000
_cell.angle_alpha   90.00
_cell.angle_beta   90.00
_cell.angle_gamma   90.00
#
_symmetry.space_group_name_H-M   'P 1'
#
loop_
_entity.id
_entity.type
_entity.pdbx_description
1 polymer ?
#
loop_
_entity_poly.entity_id
_entity_poly.type
_entity_poly.pdbx_seq_one_letter_code
_entity_poly.pdbx_strand_id
1 'polypeptide(L)'
;PENLPGYSALLAKIVAPKILAPDAACTSRTNSIHIDPGRHLQLIKLGNNCDLNNQHYYMYVCGFQLSEANREKCFNFTGPGRPSHYVPVKVPLLDEVATRQQANIWRYGLLDGTIDPVTQGFEPEPIYRWVYRPEMQFTVYEFNAQSILAERATNTDSVTETVELVNDATPVIGSDILSVALVFDLLTDQIDILDMFEPDRELIFAFGEHEVGVSVGADQQITFDNLDHLSALEPEDFLTLSLFANGDSANVLWEFAFKTMDVDLDSDNDNGLANPDRSDEEERLESLNVGKVFAVNDGDINGNDIPDYAEFSYGEMAINFVPIIVELPLYVNLETTQITFDYFGSDPNQMDIFTSAETLKSYYNPGDGGLRIWFKDGVDGRDSMPRVNSSTDDYGGDYIRPHYAYDAKSLGFSKDANVNLMTRVFYMEAVRVSQYVGDTRIKVVVKNN
;
A
#
# COMPACT_ATOMS: atom_id res chain seq x y z
N PRO A 1 -28.73 -25.28 24.17
CA PRO A 1 -29.26 -26.65 24.35
C PRO A 1 -29.36 -27.34 23.00
N GLU A 2 -28.68 -28.47 22.82
CA GLU A 2 -28.57 -29.20 21.54
C GLU A 2 -29.92 -29.69 20.98
N ASN A 3 -30.95 -29.77 21.83
CA ASN A 3 -32.29 -30.24 21.45
C ASN A 3 -33.26 -29.13 21.01
N LEU A 4 -32.80 -27.87 20.90
CA LEU A 4 -33.66 -26.81 20.38
C LEU A 4 -33.76 -26.93 18.85
N PRO A 5 -34.92 -26.61 18.26
CA PRO A 5 -35.13 -26.72 16.83
C PRO A 5 -34.45 -25.57 16.05
N GLY A 6 -33.26 -25.10 16.39
CA GLY A 6 -32.47 -24.15 15.58
C GLY A 6 -33.22 -22.97 14.90
N TYR A 7 -32.68 -22.49 13.79
CA TYR A 7 -33.28 -21.49 12.91
C TYR A 7 -33.04 -21.87 11.44
N SER A 8 -33.57 -21.07 10.53
CA SER A 8 -33.14 -21.09 9.13
C SER A 8 -32.89 -19.68 8.61
N ALA A 9 -31.99 -19.53 7.64
CA ALA A 9 -31.82 -18.28 6.91
C ALA A 9 -32.29 -18.44 5.45
N LEU A 10 -32.50 -17.33 4.73
CA LEU A 10 -32.70 -17.30 3.29
C LEU A 10 -31.99 -16.08 2.67
N LEU A 11 -31.21 -16.32 1.62
CA LEU A 11 -30.76 -15.31 0.67
C LEU A 11 -31.84 -15.08 -0.38
N ALA A 12 -32.43 -13.89 -0.38
CA ALA A 12 -33.39 -13.44 -1.38
C ALA A 12 -32.77 -12.33 -2.23
N LYS A 13 -33.29 -12.16 -3.43
CA LYS A 13 -32.96 -11.03 -4.31
C LYS A 13 -34.22 -10.32 -4.76
N ILE A 14 -34.04 -9.11 -5.25
CA ILE A 14 -35.12 -8.40 -5.90
C ILE A 14 -35.38 -8.95 -7.31
N VAL A 15 -36.64 -9.17 -7.66
CA VAL A 15 -37.04 -9.72 -8.99
C VAL A 15 -38.04 -8.84 -9.73
N ALA A 16 -38.63 -7.87 -9.03
CA ALA A 16 -39.47 -6.81 -9.55
C ALA A 16 -39.52 -5.68 -8.50
N PRO A 17 -39.98 -4.46 -8.83
CA PRO A 17 -39.99 -3.34 -7.89
C PRO A 17 -40.58 -3.71 -6.53
N LYS A 18 -39.76 -3.64 -5.49
CA LYS A 18 -40.09 -4.02 -4.10
C LYS A 18 -40.58 -5.47 -3.91
N ILE A 19 -40.34 -6.38 -4.85
CA ILE A 19 -40.73 -7.79 -4.76
C ILE A 19 -39.48 -8.65 -4.68
N LEU A 20 -39.40 -9.44 -3.62
CA LEU A 20 -38.33 -10.38 -3.39
C LEU A 20 -38.68 -11.77 -3.89
N ALA A 21 -37.67 -12.53 -4.29
CA ALA A 21 -37.79 -13.97 -4.48
C ALA A 21 -36.48 -14.66 -4.10
N PRO A 22 -36.52 -15.97 -3.77
CA PRO A 22 -35.32 -16.77 -3.73
C PRO A 22 -34.58 -16.70 -5.08
N ASP A 23 -33.25 -16.63 -5.06
CA ASP A 23 -32.47 -16.68 -6.30
C ASP A 23 -32.54 -18.06 -6.97
N ALA A 24 -33.33 -18.16 -8.04
CA ALA A 24 -33.52 -19.42 -8.79
C ALA A 24 -32.27 -19.85 -9.58
N ALA A 25 -31.22 -19.02 -9.72
CA ALA A 25 -29.97 -19.44 -10.34
C ALA A 25 -29.13 -20.33 -9.41
N CYS A 26 -29.28 -20.19 -8.10
CA CYS A 26 -28.55 -20.94 -7.07
C CYS A 26 -29.25 -22.28 -6.70
N THR A 27 -29.66 -23.03 -7.72
CA THR A 27 -30.62 -24.16 -7.63
C THR A 27 -30.09 -25.47 -7.06
N SER A 28 -28.79 -25.63 -6.81
CA SER A 28 -28.24 -26.96 -6.47
C SER A 28 -28.12 -27.28 -4.97
N ARG A 29 -28.35 -26.32 -4.07
CA ARG A 29 -28.68 -26.53 -2.65
C ARG A 29 -29.04 -25.18 -2.02
N THR A 30 -30.33 -25.05 -1.78
CA THR A 30 -31.04 -24.03 -1.00
C THR A 30 -30.32 -22.70 -0.79
N ASN A 31 -30.91 -21.63 -1.33
CA ASN A 31 -30.80 -20.25 -0.80
C ASN A 31 -31.08 -20.15 0.70
N SER A 32 -31.42 -21.25 1.37
CA SER A 32 -31.73 -21.32 2.78
C SER A 32 -30.74 -22.21 3.53
N ILE A 33 -30.37 -21.78 4.72
CA ILE A 33 -29.32 -22.39 5.55
C ILE A 33 -29.95 -22.88 6.85
N HIS A 34 -29.50 -24.03 7.34
CA HIS A 34 -29.84 -24.49 8.68
C HIS A 34 -28.92 -23.83 9.70
N ILE A 35 -29.47 -23.30 10.78
CA ILE A 35 -28.69 -22.67 11.85
C ILE A 35 -28.92 -23.46 13.13
N ASP A 36 -27.89 -24.14 13.59
CA ASP A 36 -27.92 -24.87 14.86
C ASP A 36 -27.99 -23.91 16.07
N PRO A 37 -28.75 -24.23 17.13
CA PRO A 37 -28.80 -23.41 18.32
C PRO A 37 -27.48 -23.46 19.10
N GLY A 38 -26.89 -22.30 19.36
CA GLY A 38 -25.63 -22.19 20.09
C GLY A 38 -24.68 -21.19 19.44
N ARG A 39 -23.38 -21.38 19.66
CA ARG A 39 -22.32 -20.62 18.97
C ARG A 39 -21.74 -21.50 17.88
N HIS A 40 -22.40 -21.53 16.73
CA HIS A 40 -21.96 -22.27 15.56
C HIS A 40 -21.65 -21.28 14.44
N LEU A 41 -20.46 -21.38 13.86
CA LEU A 41 -20.15 -20.70 12.62
C LEU A 41 -20.86 -21.45 11.49
N GLN A 42 -21.70 -20.73 10.75
CA GLN A 42 -22.38 -21.25 9.56
C GLN A 42 -21.81 -20.52 8.35
N LEU A 43 -21.22 -21.28 7.43
CA LEU A 43 -20.69 -20.73 6.19
C LEU A 43 -21.77 -20.77 5.11
N ILE A 44 -22.07 -19.62 4.52
CA ILE A 44 -22.93 -19.55 3.34
C ILE A 44 -22.07 -19.87 2.13
N LYS A 45 -22.11 -21.14 1.70
CA LYS A 45 -21.42 -21.57 0.49
C LYS A 45 -22.36 -21.47 -0.70
N LEU A 46 -22.08 -20.52 -1.58
CA LEU A 46 -22.71 -20.45 -2.90
C LEU A 46 -22.23 -21.67 -3.72
N GLY A 47 -23.16 -22.35 -4.40
CA GLY A 47 -22.82 -23.56 -5.17
C GLY A 47 -21.89 -23.25 -6.35
N ASN A 48 -21.21 -24.26 -6.89
CA ASN A 48 -20.21 -24.12 -7.98
C ASN A 48 -20.73 -23.48 -9.29
N ASN A 49 -22.03 -23.17 -9.40
CA ASN A 49 -22.66 -22.46 -10.54
C ASN A 49 -23.51 -21.26 -10.08
N CYS A 50 -23.38 -20.84 -8.82
CA CYS A 50 -24.09 -19.71 -8.22
C CYS A 50 -23.08 -18.55 -8.13
N ASP A 51 -22.87 -17.89 -9.26
CA ASP A 51 -22.30 -16.55 -9.24
C ASP A 51 -23.42 -15.60 -8.84
N LEU A 52 -23.20 -14.83 -7.78
CA LEU A 52 -24.09 -13.72 -7.49
C LEU A 52 -24.01 -12.78 -8.68
N ASN A 53 -25.15 -12.55 -9.32
CA ASN A 53 -25.23 -11.58 -10.40
C ASN A 53 -25.13 -10.18 -9.81
N ASN A 54 -24.92 -9.18 -10.66
CA ASN A 54 -24.93 -7.76 -10.32
C ASN A 54 -26.32 -7.26 -9.86
N GLN A 55 -26.75 -7.72 -8.68
CA GLN A 55 -28.10 -7.56 -8.15
C GLN A 55 -28.09 -7.18 -6.66
N HIS A 56 -29.27 -6.81 -6.17
CA HIS A 56 -29.51 -6.49 -4.76
C HIS A 56 -29.98 -7.72 -3.98
N TYR A 57 -29.27 -8.03 -2.90
CA TYR A 57 -29.46 -9.22 -2.08
C TYR A 57 -29.83 -8.89 -0.64
N TYR A 58 -30.59 -9.81 -0.04
CA TYR A 58 -31.17 -9.69 1.28
C TYR A 58 -31.04 -11.02 2.02
N MET A 59 -30.39 -11.01 3.19
CA MET A 59 -30.31 -12.17 4.08
C MET A 59 -31.35 -12.05 5.17
N TYR A 60 -32.30 -12.99 5.19
CA TYR A 60 -33.34 -13.09 6.20
C TYR A 60 -33.11 -14.29 7.12
N VAL A 61 -33.51 -14.16 8.39
CA VAL A 61 -33.55 -15.30 9.32
C VAL A 61 -34.98 -15.58 9.77
N CYS A 62 -35.33 -16.85 9.76
CA CYS A 62 -36.62 -17.40 10.14
C CYS A 62 -36.50 -18.18 11.46
N GLY A 63 -37.53 -18.04 12.29
CA GLY A 63 -37.66 -18.73 13.58
C GLY A 63 -37.95 -20.23 13.49
N PHE A 64 -38.08 -20.78 12.28
CA PHE A 64 -38.39 -22.19 12.00
C PHE A 64 -37.20 -22.87 11.32
N GLN A 65 -37.03 -24.18 11.52
CA GLN A 65 -36.02 -24.96 10.78
C GLN A 65 -36.37 -25.11 9.30
N LEU A 66 -35.36 -25.50 8.51
CA LEU A 66 -35.55 -25.90 7.11
C LEU A 66 -36.56 -27.04 6.92
N SER A 67 -36.66 -27.96 7.88
CA SER A 67 -37.55 -29.12 7.83
C SER A 67 -39.00 -28.80 8.27
N GLU A 68 -39.24 -27.63 8.86
CA GLU A 68 -40.54 -27.30 9.43
C GLU A 68 -41.47 -26.67 8.38
N ALA A 69 -42.68 -27.22 8.26
CA ALA A 69 -43.68 -26.72 7.30
C ALA A 69 -44.07 -25.25 7.50
N ASN A 70 -43.91 -24.71 8.71
CA ASN A 70 -44.21 -23.30 9.01
C ASN A 70 -43.16 -22.32 8.49
N ARG A 71 -41.99 -22.79 8.04
CA ARG A 71 -40.93 -21.94 7.49
C ARG A 71 -41.39 -21.12 6.29
N GLU A 72 -42.29 -21.67 5.47
CA GLU A 72 -42.88 -20.96 4.33
C GLU A 72 -43.56 -19.65 4.75
N LYS A 73 -44.00 -19.52 6.01
CA LYS A 73 -44.56 -18.26 6.54
C LYS A 73 -43.53 -17.14 6.66
N CYS A 74 -42.25 -17.47 6.83
CA CYS A 74 -41.13 -16.51 6.84
C CYS A 74 -40.63 -16.14 5.44
N PHE A 75 -40.80 -17.03 4.47
CA PHE A 75 -40.25 -16.87 3.12
C PHE A 75 -41.33 -16.68 2.05
N ASN A 76 -42.52 -16.28 2.48
CA ASN A 76 -43.61 -15.94 1.57
C ASN A 76 -43.49 -14.47 1.13
N PHE A 77 -42.84 -14.24 -0.01
CA PHE A 77 -42.60 -12.91 -0.59
C PHE A 77 -43.70 -12.44 -1.55
N THR A 78 -44.93 -12.94 -1.44
CA THR A 78 -46.03 -12.69 -2.40
C THR A 78 -46.61 -11.27 -2.38
N GLY A 79 -45.97 -10.30 -1.72
CA GLY A 79 -46.41 -8.90 -1.65
C GLY A 79 -45.22 -7.93 -1.70
N PRO A 80 -45.48 -6.63 -1.96
CA PRO A 80 -44.42 -5.63 -1.98
C PRO A 80 -43.85 -5.47 -0.58
N GLY A 81 -42.55 -5.68 -0.42
CA GLY A 81 -41.84 -5.44 0.83
C GLY A 81 -41.19 -6.69 1.44
N ARG A 82 -41.13 -6.66 2.77
CA ARG A 82 -40.37 -7.60 3.62
C ARG A 82 -41.27 -8.72 4.14
N PRO A 83 -40.71 -9.89 4.50
CA PRO A 83 -41.45 -10.91 5.22
C PRO A 83 -42.17 -10.39 6.46
N SER A 84 -43.42 -10.80 6.64
CA SER A 84 -44.20 -10.48 7.85
C SER A 84 -43.67 -11.15 9.12
N HIS A 85 -42.87 -12.20 8.96
CA HIS A 85 -42.25 -12.96 10.04
C HIS A 85 -40.75 -13.06 9.79
N TYR A 86 -39.99 -12.40 10.65
CA TYR A 86 -38.53 -12.44 10.63
C TYR A 86 -38.02 -12.56 12.06
N VAL A 87 -36.81 -13.07 12.19
CA VAL A 87 -36.03 -13.04 13.43
C VAL A 87 -35.01 -11.92 13.28
N PRO A 88 -35.04 -10.88 14.14
CA PRO A 88 -34.02 -9.85 14.10
C PRO A 88 -32.63 -10.45 14.32
N VAL A 89 -31.69 -10.07 13.48
CA VAL A 89 -30.27 -10.45 13.58
C VAL A 89 -29.40 -9.22 13.78
N LYS A 90 -28.25 -9.41 14.41
CA LYS A 90 -27.26 -8.34 14.51
C LYS A 90 -26.56 -8.17 13.16
N VAL A 91 -26.63 -6.97 12.60
CA VAL A 91 -25.98 -6.58 11.36
C VAL A 91 -24.88 -5.57 11.69
N PRO A 92 -23.67 -5.72 11.13
CA PRO A 92 -22.60 -4.75 11.33
C PRO A 92 -22.92 -3.48 10.54
N LEU A 93 -22.71 -2.33 11.18
CA LEU A 93 -22.74 -1.02 10.57
C LEU A 93 -21.44 -0.33 10.91
N LEU A 94 -20.75 0.22 9.92
CA LEU A 94 -19.49 0.90 10.14
C LEU A 94 -19.70 2.12 11.06
N ASP A 95 -18.86 2.25 12.06
CA ASP A 95 -18.73 3.48 12.83
C ASP A 95 -17.54 4.27 12.26
N GLU A 96 -17.81 5.06 11.22
CA GLU A 96 -16.78 5.82 10.49
C GLU A 96 -15.99 6.74 11.41
N VAL A 97 -16.66 7.39 12.37
CA VAL A 97 -16.02 8.32 13.29
C VAL A 97 -15.07 7.58 14.23
N ALA A 98 -15.52 6.48 14.84
CA ALA A 98 -14.68 5.70 15.73
C ALA A 98 -13.51 5.05 14.98
N THR A 99 -13.77 4.51 13.78
CA THR A 99 -12.76 3.90 12.91
C THR A 99 -11.68 4.90 12.54
N ARG A 100 -12.07 6.08 12.03
CA ARG A 100 -11.11 7.14 11.67
C ARG A 100 -10.34 7.67 12.87
N GLN A 101 -10.98 7.80 14.03
CA GLN A 101 -10.28 8.21 15.25
C GLN A 101 -9.22 7.18 15.66
N GLN A 102 -9.54 5.89 15.58
CA GLN A 102 -8.61 4.82 15.90
C GLN A 102 -7.43 4.77 14.92
N ALA A 103 -7.71 4.85 13.61
CA ALA A 103 -6.68 4.90 12.57
C ALA A 103 -5.75 6.12 12.75
N ASN A 104 -6.30 7.30 13.05
CA ASN A 104 -5.49 8.49 13.31
C ASN A 104 -4.62 8.35 14.56
N ILE A 105 -5.13 7.77 15.65
CA ILE A 105 -4.35 7.51 16.86
C ILE A 105 -3.21 6.53 16.55
N TRP A 106 -3.49 5.49 15.78
CA TRP A 106 -2.49 4.53 15.33
C TRP A 106 -1.39 5.20 14.50
N ARG A 107 -1.76 5.93 13.44
CA ARG A 107 -0.83 6.63 12.56
C ARG A 107 0.04 7.65 13.31
N TYR A 108 -0.56 8.52 14.13
CA TYR A 108 0.20 9.49 14.90
C TYR A 108 1.11 8.84 15.95
N GLY A 109 0.69 7.71 16.53
CA GLY A 109 1.52 6.93 17.46
C GLY A 109 2.72 6.27 16.78
N LEU A 110 2.60 5.86 15.52
CA LEU A 110 3.75 5.38 14.73
C LEU A 110 4.73 6.52 14.44
N LEU A 111 4.21 7.68 14.04
CA LEU A 111 4.99 8.88 13.71
C LEU A 111 5.78 9.42 14.91
N ASP A 112 5.18 9.45 16.09
CA ASP A 112 5.82 9.95 17.31
C ASP A 112 6.58 8.88 18.12
N GLY A 113 6.54 7.62 17.66
CA GLY A 113 7.20 6.47 18.28
C GLY A 113 6.54 5.94 19.56
N THR A 114 5.33 6.39 19.90
CA THR A 114 4.55 5.85 21.02
C THR A 114 4.04 4.43 20.74
N ILE A 115 3.82 4.11 19.46
CA ILE A 115 3.43 2.78 18.98
C ILE A 115 4.62 2.15 18.25
N ASP A 116 4.97 0.95 18.69
CA ASP A 116 5.95 0.11 18.02
C ASP A 116 5.20 -0.96 17.20
N PRO A 117 5.24 -0.89 15.85
CA PRO A 117 4.49 -1.81 15.00
C PRO A 117 4.93 -3.28 15.16
N VAL A 118 6.19 -3.52 15.59
CA VAL A 118 6.71 -4.87 15.78
C VAL A 118 6.11 -5.53 17.02
N THR A 119 5.87 -4.75 18.09
CA THR A 119 5.41 -5.28 19.38
C THR A 119 3.92 -5.05 19.64
N GLN A 120 3.30 -4.04 19.04
CA GLN A 120 1.92 -3.65 19.28
C GLN A 120 0.94 -4.04 18.16
N GLY A 121 1.44 -4.65 17.09
CA GLY A 121 0.64 -5.38 16.11
C GLY A 121 0.33 -4.62 14.82
N PHE A 122 -0.64 -5.15 14.08
CA PHE A 122 -1.10 -4.65 12.78
C PHE A 122 -2.02 -3.43 12.94
N GLU A 123 -2.24 -2.72 11.83
CA GLU A 123 -3.23 -1.65 11.75
C GLU A 123 -4.58 -2.10 12.34
N PRO A 124 -5.24 -1.25 13.16
CA PRO A 124 -6.50 -1.61 13.79
C PRO A 124 -7.61 -1.91 12.77
N GLU A 125 -8.33 -3.01 12.98
CA GLU A 125 -9.51 -3.33 12.17
C GLU A 125 -10.62 -2.26 12.31
N PRO A 126 -11.43 -2.04 11.26
CA PRO A 126 -12.57 -1.12 11.31
C PRO A 126 -13.56 -1.44 12.44
N ILE A 127 -14.10 -0.39 13.05
CA ILE A 127 -15.03 -0.52 14.17
C ILE A 127 -16.46 -0.59 13.64
N TYR A 128 -17.16 -1.69 13.96
CA TYR A 128 -18.56 -1.89 13.61
C TYR A 128 -19.48 -1.86 14.82
N ARG A 129 -20.59 -1.13 14.69
CA ARG A 129 -21.73 -1.18 15.60
C ARG A 129 -22.70 -2.28 15.15
N TRP A 130 -22.99 -3.20 16.06
CA TRP A 130 -23.91 -4.31 15.80
C TRP A 130 -25.34 -3.98 16.22
N VAL A 131 -26.22 -3.74 15.24
CA VAL A 131 -27.62 -3.38 15.47
C VAL A 131 -28.57 -4.50 15.07
N TYR A 132 -29.68 -4.66 15.78
CA TYR A 132 -30.71 -5.63 15.38
C TYR A 132 -31.50 -5.12 14.17
N ARG A 133 -31.54 -5.93 13.10
CA ARG A 133 -32.28 -5.66 11.86
C ARG A 133 -33.07 -6.91 11.43
N PRO A 134 -34.18 -6.74 10.69
CA PRO A 134 -34.91 -7.88 10.11
C PRO A 134 -34.11 -8.64 9.06
N GLU A 135 -33.14 -7.97 8.43
CA GLU A 135 -32.36 -8.47 7.32
C GLU A 135 -30.98 -7.81 7.29
N MET A 136 -30.03 -8.46 6.61
CA MET A 136 -28.81 -7.82 6.10
C MET A 136 -28.98 -7.57 4.61
N GLN A 137 -28.66 -6.36 4.15
CA GLN A 137 -28.75 -5.97 2.75
C GLN A 137 -27.33 -5.81 2.19
N PHE A 138 -27.12 -6.24 0.96
CA PHE A 138 -25.91 -5.96 0.21
C PHE A 138 -26.19 -5.97 -1.29
N THR A 139 -25.36 -5.26 -2.05
CA THR A 139 -25.46 -5.19 -3.51
C THR A 139 -24.16 -5.72 -4.10
N VAL A 140 -24.27 -6.49 -5.18
CA VAL A 140 -23.12 -6.86 -5.99
C VAL A 140 -23.12 -5.95 -7.21
N TYR A 141 -22.02 -5.24 -7.42
CA TYR A 141 -21.81 -4.38 -8.58
C TYR A 141 -20.86 -5.06 -9.55
N GLU A 142 -21.09 -4.86 -10.84
CA GLU A 142 -20.10 -5.13 -11.88
C GLU A 142 -19.40 -3.81 -12.18
N PHE A 143 -18.09 -3.78 -11.95
CA PHE A 143 -17.26 -2.60 -12.17
C PHE A 143 -16.15 -2.93 -13.17
N ASN A 144 -15.93 -2.03 -14.12
CA ASN A 144 -14.87 -2.14 -15.11
C ASN A 144 -14.21 -0.77 -15.30
N ALA A 145 -13.00 -0.60 -14.78
CA ALA A 145 -12.17 0.57 -15.08
C ALA A 145 -11.62 0.44 -16.50
N GLN A 146 -12.17 1.23 -17.42
CA GLN A 146 -11.77 1.17 -18.83
C GLN A 146 -10.47 1.95 -19.08
N SER A 147 -10.30 3.09 -18.42
CA SER A 147 -9.19 4.01 -18.65
C SER A 147 -9.01 4.96 -17.45
N ILE A 148 -7.76 5.29 -17.14
CA ILE A 148 -7.38 6.33 -16.18
C ILE A 148 -6.47 7.29 -16.93
N LEU A 149 -7.00 8.46 -17.29
CA LEU A 149 -6.32 9.47 -18.09
C LEU A 149 -5.81 10.58 -17.20
N ALA A 150 -4.50 10.82 -17.21
CA ALA A 150 -3.89 11.96 -16.54
C ALA A 150 -3.53 13.05 -17.56
N GLU A 151 -3.96 14.29 -17.30
CA GLU A 151 -3.55 15.45 -18.09
C GLU A 151 -2.30 16.07 -17.49
N ARG A 152 -1.20 16.02 -18.23
CA ARG A 152 0.13 16.49 -17.81
C ARG A 152 0.48 17.82 -18.47
N ALA A 153 0.93 18.80 -17.69
CA ALA A 153 1.54 20.02 -18.19
C ALA A 153 2.92 19.72 -18.82
N THR A 154 3.14 20.16 -20.05
CA THR A 154 4.48 20.09 -20.65
C THR A 154 5.31 21.33 -20.31
N ASN A 155 6.63 21.28 -20.52
CA ASN A 155 7.55 22.42 -20.31
C ASN A 155 7.22 23.68 -21.15
N THR A 156 6.19 23.64 -21.99
CA THR A 156 5.66 24.79 -22.72
C THR A 156 4.29 25.12 -22.14
N ASP A 157 4.14 26.32 -21.56
CA ASP A 157 3.00 26.81 -20.74
C ASP A 157 1.59 26.76 -21.38
N SER A 158 1.35 25.99 -22.45
CA SER A 158 0.05 25.89 -23.12
C SER A 158 -0.20 24.55 -23.82
N VAL A 159 0.68 23.57 -23.66
CA VAL A 159 0.48 22.22 -24.24
C VAL A 159 0.38 21.21 -23.10
N THR A 160 -0.72 20.47 -23.09
CA THR A 160 -0.93 19.33 -22.22
C THR A 160 -0.79 18.02 -23.00
N GLU A 161 -0.31 17.00 -22.32
CA GLU A 161 -0.24 15.63 -22.82
C GLU A 161 -1.18 14.75 -22.01
N THR A 162 -1.91 13.84 -22.66
CA THR A 162 -2.74 12.85 -21.98
C THR A 162 -1.98 11.54 -21.86
N VAL A 163 -1.87 11.03 -20.64
CA VAL A 163 -1.20 9.77 -20.31
C VAL A 163 -2.24 8.77 -19.81
N GLU A 164 -2.20 7.55 -20.32
CA GLU A 164 -3.03 6.43 -19.86
C GLU A 164 -2.31 5.69 -18.72
N LEU A 165 -3.01 5.48 -17.60
CA LEU A 165 -2.44 4.90 -16.39
C LEU A 165 -3.02 3.54 -16.03
N VAL A 166 -4.22 3.17 -16.50
CA VAL A 166 -4.90 1.95 -16.00
C VAL A 166 -4.15 0.65 -16.32
N ASN A 167 -3.35 0.66 -17.40
CA ASN A 167 -2.54 -0.47 -17.85
C ASN A 167 -1.03 -0.23 -17.64
N ASP A 168 -0.66 0.86 -16.97
CA ASP A 168 0.73 1.13 -16.63
C ASP A 168 1.15 0.19 -15.49
N ALA A 169 2.31 -0.46 -15.62
CA ALA A 169 2.86 -1.32 -14.57
C ALA A 169 3.32 -0.50 -13.34
N THR A 170 3.56 0.79 -13.52
CA THR A 170 4.05 1.73 -12.51
C THR A 170 3.34 3.08 -12.67
N PRO A 171 2.03 3.13 -12.38
CA PRO A 171 1.22 4.33 -12.59
C PRO A 171 1.61 5.41 -11.58
N VAL A 172 1.91 6.61 -12.04
CA VAL A 172 2.47 7.68 -11.21
C VAL A 172 1.70 8.99 -11.43
N ILE A 173 1.34 9.67 -10.34
CA ILE A 173 0.71 11.00 -10.34
C ILE A 173 1.56 11.97 -9.56
N GLY A 174 1.91 13.12 -10.13
CA GLY A 174 2.24 14.23 -9.24
C GLY A 174 2.22 15.60 -9.88
N SER A 175 3.11 16.50 -9.47
CA SER A 175 2.90 17.95 -9.54
C SER A 175 2.69 18.55 -10.95
N ASP A 176 3.10 17.84 -11.99
CA ASP A 176 2.86 18.24 -13.39
C ASP A 176 1.50 17.76 -13.91
N ILE A 177 0.81 16.88 -13.19
CA ILE A 177 -0.55 16.44 -13.50
C ILE A 177 -1.54 17.49 -13.01
N LEU A 178 -2.38 17.95 -13.94
CA LEU A 178 -3.40 18.96 -13.71
C LEU A 178 -4.75 18.33 -13.36
N SER A 179 -5.07 17.21 -14.00
CA SER A 179 -6.32 16.49 -13.76
C SER A 179 -6.15 14.99 -13.96
N VAL A 180 -6.99 14.20 -13.30
CA VAL A 180 -7.11 12.75 -13.51
C VAL A 180 -8.56 12.43 -13.84
N ALA A 181 -8.80 11.72 -14.94
CA ALA A 181 -10.11 11.25 -15.34
C ALA A 181 -10.19 9.72 -15.31
N LEU A 182 -11.20 9.17 -14.65
CA LEU A 182 -11.51 7.74 -14.70
C LEU A 182 -12.69 7.54 -15.65
N VAL A 183 -12.52 6.68 -16.65
CA VAL A 183 -13.58 6.19 -17.53
C VAL A 183 -13.92 4.76 -17.12
N PHE A 184 -15.20 4.47 -16.89
CA PHE A 184 -15.62 3.21 -16.29
C PHE A 184 -17.04 2.80 -16.63
N ASP A 185 -17.30 1.50 -16.50
CA ASP A 185 -18.65 0.96 -16.37
C ASP A 185 -18.91 0.60 -14.91
N LEU A 186 -20.10 0.96 -14.41
CA LEU A 186 -20.57 0.56 -13.10
C LEU A 186 -22.02 0.10 -13.23
N LEU A 187 -22.24 -1.21 -13.18
CA LEU A 187 -23.50 -1.82 -13.52
C LEU A 187 -24.08 -2.59 -12.32
N THR A 188 -25.39 -2.44 -12.15
CA THR A 188 -26.22 -3.29 -11.29
C THR A 188 -27.63 -3.30 -11.88
N ASP A 189 -28.44 -4.26 -11.41
CA ASP A 189 -29.86 -4.33 -11.69
C ASP A 189 -30.55 -2.99 -11.35
N GLN A 190 -31.37 -2.47 -12.26
CA GLN A 190 -32.04 -1.16 -12.13
C GLN A 190 -33.42 -1.29 -11.47
N ILE A 191 -33.64 -2.36 -10.71
CA ILE A 191 -34.92 -2.61 -10.05
C ILE A 191 -34.98 -1.85 -8.72
N ASP A 192 -36.04 -1.07 -8.53
CA ASP A 192 -36.31 -0.34 -7.28
C ASP A 192 -36.17 -1.23 -6.05
N ILE A 193 -35.15 -0.95 -5.24
CA ILE A 193 -34.85 -1.68 -4.01
C ILE A 193 -35.89 -1.46 -2.92
N LEU A 194 -35.82 -2.27 -1.86
CA LEU A 194 -36.56 -2.02 -0.64
C LEU A 194 -35.97 -0.80 0.08
N ASP A 195 -36.84 0.02 0.67
CA ASP A 195 -36.44 1.20 1.44
C ASP A 195 -35.41 0.78 2.50
N MET A 196 -34.23 1.41 2.51
CA MET A 196 -33.16 1.08 3.44
C MET A 196 -33.54 1.45 4.89
N PHE A 197 -32.90 0.80 5.86
CA PHE A 197 -33.04 1.17 7.29
C PHE A 197 -32.16 2.36 7.68
N GLU A 198 -31.37 2.85 6.74
CA GLU A 198 -30.37 3.89 6.87
C GLU A 198 -30.65 4.96 5.81
N PRO A 199 -29.96 6.12 5.85
CA PRO A 199 -29.94 7.04 4.73
C PRO A 199 -29.54 6.32 3.44
N ASP A 200 -29.96 6.88 2.31
CA ASP A 200 -29.65 6.31 1.00
C ASP A 200 -28.13 6.15 0.84
N ARG A 201 -27.74 4.98 0.33
CA ARG A 201 -26.35 4.69 0.04
C ARG A 201 -25.97 5.28 -1.30
N GLU A 202 -24.95 6.12 -1.30
CA GLU A 202 -24.32 6.70 -2.47
C GLU A 202 -22.96 6.04 -2.66
N LEU A 203 -22.63 5.72 -3.91
CA LEU A 203 -21.29 5.26 -4.26
C LEU A 203 -20.38 6.47 -4.44
N ILE A 204 -19.17 6.35 -3.93
CA ILE A 204 -18.18 7.42 -3.88
C ILE A 204 -16.89 6.90 -4.48
N PHE A 205 -16.34 7.65 -5.45
CA PHE A 205 -14.93 7.56 -5.79
C PHE A 205 -14.15 8.55 -4.93
N ALA A 206 -13.12 8.06 -4.25
CA ALA A 206 -12.20 8.89 -3.49
C ALA A 206 -10.81 8.84 -4.12
N PHE A 207 -10.21 10.01 -4.32
CA PHE A 207 -8.81 10.15 -4.75
C PHE A 207 -8.04 11.01 -3.74
N GLY A 208 -7.25 10.35 -2.89
CA GLY A 208 -6.74 10.97 -1.66
C GLY A 208 -7.91 11.43 -0.78
N GLU A 209 -7.92 12.71 -0.39
CA GLU A 209 -9.00 13.31 0.41
C GLU A 209 -10.19 13.85 -0.42
N HIS A 210 -10.16 13.73 -1.75
CA HIS A 210 -11.21 14.27 -2.60
C HIS A 210 -12.23 13.19 -3.00
N GLU A 211 -13.49 13.40 -2.63
CA GLU A 211 -14.59 12.47 -2.86
C GLU A 211 -15.56 13.00 -3.91
N VAL A 212 -15.97 12.13 -4.85
CA VAL A 212 -16.95 12.43 -5.89
C VAL A 212 -18.03 11.35 -5.87
N GLY A 213 -19.29 11.76 -5.78
CA GLY A 213 -20.44 10.86 -5.85
C GLY A 213 -20.64 10.28 -7.25
N VAL A 214 -21.06 9.02 -7.32
CA VAL A 214 -21.08 8.20 -8.53
C VAL A 214 -22.46 7.63 -8.79
N SER A 215 -22.89 7.65 -10.05
CA SER A 215 -24.13 7.02 -10.50
C SER A 215 -23.85 5.64 -11.11
N VAL A 216 -24.87 4.81 -11.26
CA VAL A 216 -24.77 3.52 -11.96
C VAL A 216 -25.06 3.73 -13.45
N GLY A 217 -24.27 3.13 -14.33
CA GLY A 217 -24.34 3.29 -15.78
C GLY A 217 -23.07 2.83 -16.50
N ALA A 218 -23.17 2.70 -17.82
CA ALA A 218 -22.04 2.44 -18.71
C ALA A 218 -21.43 3.73 -19.26
N ASP A 219 -20.18 3.65 -19.73
CA ASP A 219 -19.44 4.76 -20.36
C ASP A 219 -19.41 6.03 -19.50
N GLN A 220 -19.30 5.85 -18.17
CA GLN A 220 -19.23 6.97 -17.24
C GLN A 220 -17.83 7.53 -17.16
N GLN A 221 -17.76 8.82 -16.83
CA GLN A 221 -16.50 9.51 -16.61
C GLN A 221 -16.62 10.43 -15.40
N ILE A 222 -15.63 10.36 -14.53
CA ILE A 222 -15.38 11.37 -13.49
C ILE A 222 -14.03 12.02 -13.73
N THR A 223 -13.88 13.26 -13.28
CA THR A 223 -12.61 14.00 -13.41
C THR A 223 -12.30 14.73 -12.11
N PHE A 224 -11.06 14.57 -11.67
CA PHE A 224 -10.47 15.20 -10.50
C PHE A 224 -9.58 16.34 -10.99
N ASP A 225 -10.12 17.56 -11.02
CA ASP A 225 -9.43 18.76 -11.55
C ASP A 225 -8.62 19.52 -10.48
N ASN A 226 -8.87 19.24 -9.20
CA ASN A 226 -8.12 19.83 -8.10
C ASN A 226 -7.31 18.74 -7.42
N LEU A 227 -6.00 18.77 -7.66
CA LEU A 227 -5.04 17.82 -7.10
C LEU A 227 -4.12 18.47 -6.06
N ASP A 228 -4.38 19.73 -5.69
CA ASP A 228 -3.54 20.48 -4.75
C ASP A 228 -3.46 19.79 -3.39
N HIS A 229 -4.52 19.08 -2.98
CA HIS A 229 -4.56 18.31 -1.73
C HIS A 229 -3.57 17.15 -1.71
N LEU A 230 -3.16 16.64 -2.87
CA LEU A 230 -2.16 15.57 -2.94
C LEU A 230 -0.79 16.01 -2.43
N SER A 231 -0.50 17.32 -2.48
CA SER A 231 0.75 17.87 -1.93
C SER A 231 0.83 17.80 -0.39
N ALA A 232 -0.30 17.57 0.28
CA ALA A 232 -0.35 17.38 1.73
C ALA A 232 -0.19 15.90 2.14
N LEU A 233 -0.15 14.97 1.19
CA LEU A 233 0.12 13.56 1.46
C LEU A 233 1.62 13.36 1.74
N GLU A 234 1.93 12.57 2.76
CA GLU A 234 3.31 12.18 3.05
C GLU A 234 3.74 11.04 2.10
N PRO A 235 5.05 10.84 1.85
CA PRO A 235 5.53 9.74 0.99
C PRO A 235 5.11 8.35 1.46
N GLU A 236 4.74 8.22 2.75
CA GLU A 236 4.23 7.01 3.39
C GLU A 236 2.70 6.86 3.27
N ASP A 237 1.96 7.89 2.82
CA ASP A 237 0.54 7.77 2.50
C ASP A 237 0.40 7.15 1.11
N PHE A 238 -0.15 5.93 1.02
CA PHE A 238 -0.48 5.31 -0.27
C PHE A 238 -1.48 6.19 -1.03
N LEU A 239 -1.09 6.65 -2.22
CA LEU A 239 -2.00 7.35 -3.09
C LEU A 239 -2.88 6.33 -3.83
N THR A 240 -4.18 6.31 -3.52
CA THR A 240 -5.13 5.41 -4.18
C THR A 240 -6.34 6.15 -4.72
N LEU A 241 -6.92 5.60 -5.78
CA LEU A 241 -8.27 5.88 -6.26
C LEU A 241 -9.16 4.70 -5.86
N SER A 242 -10.13 4.93 -4.99
CA SER A 242 -10.97 3.87 -4.42
C SER A 242 -12.45 4.11 -4.65
N LEU A 243 -13.21 3.02 -4.78
CA LEU A 243 -14.67 3.01 -4.87
C LEU A 243 -15.26 2.37 -3.62
N PHE A 244 -16.16 3.06 -2.93
CA PHE A 244 -16.89 2.52 -1.80
C PHE A 244 -18.30 3.11 -1.70
N ALA A 245 -19.11 2.59 -0.77
CA ALA A 245 -20.40 3.19 -0.43
C ALA A 245 -20.27 4.07 0.82
N ASN A 246 -20.94 5.23 0.82
CA ASN A 246 -21.03 6.05 2.03
C ASN A 246 -21.65 5.25 3.20
N GLY A 247 -21.18 5.49 4.42
CA GLY A 247 -21.58 4.71 5.58
C GLY A 247 -20.95 3.32 5.67
N ASP A 248 -20.09 2.94 4.72
CA ASP A 248 -19.38 1.66 4.68
C ASP A 248 -18.02 1.80 3.97
N SER A 249 -17.30 2.90 4.19
CA SER A 249 -16.02 3.20 3.53
C SER A 249 -14.90 2.17 3.79
N ALA A 250 -15.02 1.39 4.87
CA ALA A 250 -14.13 0.27 5.15
C ALA A 250 -14.31 -0.93 4.20
N ASN A 251 -15.44 -0.98 3.47
CA ASN A 251 -15.72 -1.99 2.46
C ASN A 251 -15.39 -1.43 1.07
N VAL A 252 -14.09 -1.41 0.75
CA VAL A 252 -13.59 -0.95 -0.54
C VAL A 252 -14.01 -1.94 -1.63
N LEU A 253 -14.77 -1.46 -2.60
CA LEU A 253 -15.32 -2.27 -3.70
C LEU A 253 -14.35 -2.42 -4.85
N TRP A 254 -13.50 -1.41 -5.05
CA TRP A 254 -12.40 -1.41 -6.02
C TRP A 254 -11.37 -0.38 -5.59
N GLU A 255 -10.11 -0.65 -5.88
CA GLU A 255 -9.00 0.25 -5.61
C GLU A 255 -7.97 0.19 -6.73
N PHE A 256 -7.39 1.33 -7.04
CA PHE A 256 -6.22 1.48 -7.89
C PHE A 256 -5.16 2.27 -7.14
N ALA A 257 -4.01 1.64 -6.89
CA ALA A 257 -2.89 2.28 -6.22
C ALA A 257 -1.92 2.89 -7.23
N PHE A 258 -1.48 4.12 -6.95
CA PHE A 258 -0.41 4.78 -7.68
C PHE A 258 0.91 4.50 -6.97
N LYS A 259 2.00 4.33 -7.74
CA LYS A 259 3.35 4.20 -7.19
C LYS A 259 3.81 5.54 -6.62
N THR A 260 4.30 5.48 -5.38
CA THR A 260 4.95 6.59 -4.67
C THR A 260 6.47 6.42 -4.70
N MET A 261 7.20 7.24 -3.93
CA MET A 261 8.64 7.05 -3.72
C MET A 261 8.88 5.71 -3.02
N ASP A 262 9.90 5.00 -3.49
CA ASP A 262 10.22 3.64 -3.05
C ASP A 262 11.72 3.51 -2.72
N VAL A 263 12.07 2.61 -1.82
CA VAL A 263 13.45 2.29 -1.45
C VAL A 263 13.62 0.78 -1.38
N ASP A 264 14.02 0.16 -2.47
CA ASP A 264 14.18 -1.28 -2.54
C ASP A 264 15.52 -1.74 -1.94
N LEU A 265 15.45 -2.80 -1.14
CA LEU A 265 16.59 -3.54 -0.61
C LEU A 265 16.31 -5.05 -0.64
N ASP A 266 17.35 -5.87 -0.84
CA ASP A 266 17.32 -7.34 -0.77
C ASP A 266 16.98 -7.83 0.65
N SER A 267 15.69 -7.74 0.97
CA SER A 267 15.12 -7.88 2.31
C SER A 267 14.86 -9.34 2.68
N ASP A 268 14.65 -10.21 1.69
CA ASP A 268 14.60 -11.66 1.88
C ASP A 268 15.99 -12.32 1.88
N ASN A 269 17.04 -11.57 1.53
CA ASN A 269 18.44 -11.98 1.49
C ASN A 269 18.74 -13.06 0.45
N ASP A 270 18.05 -13.05 -0.70
CA ASP A 270 18.18 -14.06 -1.74
C ASP A 270 19.03 -13.64 -2.96
N ASN A 271 19.27 -12.33 -3.15
CA ASN A 271 20.04 -11.78 -4.28
C ASN A 271 21.54 -11.56 -3.96
N GLY A 272 21.92 -11.62 -2.68
CA GLY A 272 23.31 -11.52 -2.25
C GLY A 272 23.89 -10.11 -2.38
N LEU A 273 24.68 -9.85 -3.43
CA LEU A 273 25.22 -8.52 -3.75
C LEU A 273 24.70 -8.01 -5.12
N ALA A 274 23.74 -8.72 -5.73
CA ALA A 274 23.02 -8.25 -6.90
C ALA A 274 21.91 -7.27 -6.48
N ASN A 275 21.32 -6.59 -7.47
CA ASN A 275 20.15 -5.74 -7.22
C ASN A 275 18.99 -6.56 -6.63
N PRO A 276 18.16 -5.96 -5.76
CA PRO A 276 16.90 -6.55 -5.32
C PRO A 276 16.00 -6.88 -6.52
N ASP A 277 15.16 -7.91 -6.38
CA ASP A 277 14.20 -8.34 -7.40
C ASP A 277 12.99 -7.39 -7.50
N ARG A 278 12.75 -6.61 -6.43
CA ARG A 278 11.68 -5.62 -6.31
C ARG A 278 10.29 -6.26 -6.42
N SER A 279 10.18 -7.45 -5.83
CA SER A 279 8.97 -8.26 -5.88
C SER A 279 7.98 -7.87 -4.79
N ASP A 280 6.70 -8.24 -4.96
CA ASP A 280 5.67 -8.04 -3.93
C ASP A 280 6.04 -8.69 -2.58
N GLU A 281 6.82 -9.79 -2.60
CA GLU A 281 7.29 -10.44 -1.37
C GLU A 281 8.38 -9.62 -0.68
N GLU A 282 9.22 -8.93 -1.45
CA GLU A 282 10.28 -8.06 -0.96
C GLU A 282 9.68 -6.82 -0.29
N GLU A 283 8.72 -6.16 -0.95
CA GLU A 283 7.91 -5.07 -0.41
C GLU A 283 7.23 -5.47 0.91
N ARG A 284 6.63 -6.67 0.94
CA ARG A 284 5.98 -7.20 2.15
C ARG A 284 6.96 -7.35 3.31
N LEU A 285 8.21 -7.72 3.04
CA LEU A 285 9.24 -7.92 4.06
C LEU A 285 9.80 -6.58 4.57
N GLU A 286 9.94 -5.57 3.72
CA GLU A 286 10.35 -4.21 4.13
C GLU A 286 9.40 -3.62 5.18
N SER A 287 8.10 -3.85 5.03
CA SER A 287 7.08 -3.42 6.00
C SER A 287 7.17 -4.10 7.38
N LEU A 288 7.88 -5.23 7.48
CA LEU A 288 8.00 -6.06 8.69
C LEU A 288 9.30 -5.82 9.48
N ASN A 289 10.10 -4.82 9.09
CA ASN A 289 11.43 -4.54 9.65
C ASN A 289 12.38 -5.75 9.61
N VAL A 290 12.19 -6.66 8.66
CA VAL A 290 13.26 -7.56 8.24
C VAL A 290 14.04 -6.85 7.13
N GLY A 291 15.34 -7.11 7.04
CA GLY A 291 16.17 -6.40 6.08
C GLY A 291 17.42 -7.16 5.73
N LYS A 292 18.30 -6.49 5.00
CA LYS A 292 19.55 -7.09 4.54
C LYS A 292 20.50 -7.40 5.70
N VAL A 293 21.04 -8.61 5.69
CA VAL A 293 22.15 -9.08 6.51
C VAL A 293 23.37 -9.29 5.63
N PHE A 294 24.47 -8.62 5.95
CA PHE A 294 25.72 -8.71 5.20
C PHE A 294 26.92 -8.53 6.13
N ALA A 295 28.08 -8.99 5.67
CA ALA A 295 29.30 -9.00 6.46
C ALA A 295 29.92 -7.60 6.58
N VAL A 296 30.65 -7.37 7.67
CA VAL A 296 31.52 -6.20 7.82
C VAL A 296 32.69 -6.33 6.86
N ASN A 297 33.06 -5.24 6.20
CA ASN A 297 34.16 -5.20 5.24
C ASN A 297 35.52 -5.06 5.94
N ASP A 298 35.80 -5.87 6.96
CA ASP A 298 37.03 -5.82 7.80
C ASP A 298 38.11 -6.83 7.38
N GLY A 299 37.98 -7.39 6.17
CA GLY A 299 38.97 -8.25 5.53
C GLY A 299 40.23 -7.50 5.10
N ASP A 300 41.12 -8.20 4.41
CA ASP A 300 42.30 -7.64 3.73
C ASP A 300 42.49 -8.46 2.45
N ILE A 301 41.66 -8.19 1.45
CA ILE A 301 41.55 -9.06 0.27
C ILE A 301 42.83 -9.05 -0.57
N ASN A 302 43.57 -7.93 -0.56
CA ASN A 302 44.77 -7.74 -1.36
C ASN A 302 46.09 -8.02 -0.60
N GLY A 303 46.02 -8.24 0.71
CA GLY A 303 47.15 -8.61 1.56
C GLY A 303 48.14 -7.48 1.83
N ASN A 304 47.67 -6.23 1.86
CA ASN A 304 48.52 -5.06 2.09
C ASN A 304 48.50 -4.56 3.56
N ASP A 305 47.88 -5.31 4.48
CA ASP A 305 47.67 -4.98 5.89
C ASP A 305 46.74 -3.76 6.14
N ILE A 306 45.95 -3.35 5.15
CA ILE A 306 44.90 -2.34 5.26
C ILE A 306 43.55 -3.05 5.24
N PRO A 307 42.66 -2.84 6.23
CA PRO A 307 41.34 -3.41 6.18
C PRO A 307 40.57 -2.93 4.95
N ASP A 308 39.75 -3.79 4.37
CA ASP A 308 39.06 -3.49 3.13
C ASP A 308 38.22 -2.19 3.25
N TYR A 309 37.52 -1.93 4.35
CA TYR A 309 36.78 -0.67 4.55
C TYR A 309 37.64 0.60 4.58
N ALA A 310 38.95 0.48 4.79
CA ALA A 310 39.89 1.59 4.80
C ALA A 310 40.51 1.82 3.41
N GLU A 311 40.17 0.99 2.43
CA GLU A 311 40.59 1.10 1.05
C GLU A 311 39.49 1.69 0.15
N PHE A 312 39.89 2.65 -0.68
CA PHE A 312 38.99 3.32 -1.62
C PHE A 312 39.30 2.97 -3.08
N SER A 313 40.30 2.12 -3.33
CA SER A 313 40.65 1.63 -4.66
C SER A 313 41.36 0.28 -4.58
N TYR A 314 40.67 -0.79 -4.99
CA TYR A 314 41.16 -2.17 -4.88
C TYR A 314 41.84 -2.71 -6.15
N GLY A 315 41.96 -1.91 -7.22
CA GLY A 315 42.43 -2.40 -8.52
C GLY A 315 41.56 -3.57 -9.03
N GLU A 316 42.19 -4.68 -9.43
CA GLU A 316 41.48 -5.86 -9.99
C GLU A 316 40.83 -6.78 -8.93
N MET A 317 41.00 -6.52 -7.62
CA MET A 317 40.51 -7.38 -6.52
C MET A 317 39.33 -6.77 -5.77
N ALA A 318 38.61 -5.86 -6.41
CA ALA A 318 37.50 -5.15 -5.80
C ALA A 318 36.27 -6.06 -5.58
N ILE A 319 35.52 -5.80 -4.51
CA ILE A 319 34.28 -6.52 -4.18
C ILE A 319 33.07 -5.62 -4.40
N ASN A 320 31.92 -6.20 -4.75
CA ASN A 320 30.68 -5.44 -4.81
C ASN A 320 30.19 -5.09 -3.40
N PHE A 321 29.48 -3.99 -3.31
CA PHE A 321 28.73 -3.59 -2.13
C PHE A 321 27.25 -3.94 -2.30
N VAL A 322 26.49 -3.86 -1.21
CA VAL A 322 25.06 -4.17 -1.26
C VAL A 322 24.33 -3.02 -1.96
N PRO A 323 23.63 -3.24 -3.09
CA PRO A 323 22.87 -2.18 -3.72
C PRO A 323 21.62 -1.83 -2.91
N ILE A 324 21.31 -0.54 -2.86
CA ILE A 324 20.03 0.03 -2.41
C ILE A 324 19.49 0.87 -3.56
N ILE A 325 18.26 0.58 -3.99
CA ILE A 325 17.63 1.28 -5.10
C ILE A 325 16.69 2.32 -4.50
N VAL A 326 16.84 3.57 -4.90
CA VAL A 326 15.89 4.63 -4.55
C VAL A 326 15.13 5.00 -5.80
N GLU A 327 13.81 4.99 -5.70
CA GLU A 327 12.91 5.36 -6.77
C GLU A 327 12.20 6.67 -6.47
N LEU A 328 12.27 7.58 -7.44
CA LEU A 328 11.50 8.79 -7.43
C LEU A 328 10.46 8.74 -8.54
N PRO A 329 9.20 9.05 -8.21
CA PRO A 329 8.18 9.27 -9.21
C PRO A 329 8.57 10.36 -10.22
N LEU A 330 8.22 10.20 -11.50
CA LEU A 330 8.58 11.15 -12.57
C LEU A 330 8.13 12.60 -12.31
N TYR A 331 7.10 12.79 -11.50
CA TYR A 331 6.59 14.11 -11.16
C TYR A 331 7.52 14.91 -10.26
N VAL A 332 8.43 14.24 -9.55
CA VAL A 332 9.37 14.87 -8.61
C VAL A 332 10.19 15.91 -9.39
N ASN A 333 10.14 17.16 -8.94
CA ASN A 333 10.89 18.24 -9.57
C ASN A 333 12.35 18.19 -9.10
N LEU A 334 13.22 17.60 -9.94
CA LEU A 334 14.63 17.41 -9.62
C LEU A 334 15.40 18.70 -9.30
N GLU A 335 14.90 19.88 -9.69
CA GLU A 335 15.55 21.17 -9.42
C GLU A 335 15.24 21.72 -8.02
N THR A 336 14.13 21.31 -7.40
CA THR A 336 13.70 21.79 -6.07
C THR A 336 13.64 20.69 -5.02
N THR A 337 13.69 19.43 -5.44
CA THR A 337 13.59 18.27 -4.56
C THR A 337 14.90 18.03 -3.83
N GLN A 338 14.80 17.89 -2.51
CA GLN A 338 15.89 17.47 -1.65
C GLN A 338 15.66 16.07 -1.09
N ILE A 339 16.72 15.27 -1.06
CA ILE A 339 16.74 13.89 -0.56
C ILE A 339 17.72 13.82 0.61
N THR A 340 17.28 13.25 1.72
CA THR A 340 18.11 13.05 2.91
C THR A 340 18.14 11.58 3.26
N PHE A 341 19.34 11.04 3.49
CA PHE A 341 19.53 9.70 4.03
C PHE A 341 19.73 9.81 5.53
N ASP A 342 18.90 9.12 6.31
CA ASP A 342 19.03 9.00 7.76
C ASP A 342 19.44 7.56 8.08
N TYR A 343 20.66 7.40 8.60
CA TYR A 343 21.23 6.11 8.95
C TYR A 343 22.40 6.29 9.92
N PHE A 344 22.82 5.22 10.60
CA PHE A 344 23.97 5.22 11.51
C PHE A 344 25.31 5.20 10.76
N GLY A 345 25.63 6.31 10.10
CA GLY A 345 26.75 6.43 9.16
C GLY A 345 28.11 6.68 9.80
N SER A 346 29.16 6.03 9.27
CA SER A 346 30.57 6.19 9.64
C SER A 346 31.36 6.99 8.60
N ASP A 347 31.64 8.25 8.89
CA ASP A 347 32.40 9.13 7.98
C ASP A 347 33.82 8.57 7.76
N PRO A 348 34.20 8.20 6.52
CA PRO A 348 35.53 7.67 6.22
C PRO A 348 36.66 8.65 6.55
N ASN A 349 36.41 9.97 6.57
CA ASN A 349 37.43 10.97 6.88
C ASN A 349 37.61 11.19 8.39
N GLN A 350 36.77 10.55 9.22
CA GLN A 350 36.90 10.52 10.68
C GLN A 350 37.56 9.23 11.19
N MET A 351 38.05 8.39 10.29
CA MET A 351 38.78 7.17 10.63
C MET A 351 40.08 7.51 11.38
N ASP A 352 40.29 6.85 12.52
CA ASP A 352 41.51 6.96 13.30
C ASP A 352 42.53 5.91 12.83
N ILE A 353 43.77 6.36 12.59
CA ILE A 353 44.86 5.50 12.11
C ILE A 353 46.00 5.59 13.12
N PHE A 354 46.27 4.48 13.79
CA PHE A 354 47.35 4.37 14.77
C PHE A 354 48.43 3.41 14.28
N THR A 355 49.67 3.87 14.16
CA THR A 355 50.82 3.00 13.87
C THR A 355 51.53 2.63 15.17
N SER A 356 51.59 1.33 15.46
CA SER A 356 52.33 0.81 16.62
C SER A 356 53.82 1.07 16.49
N ALA A 357 54.43 1.70 17.50
CA ALA A 357 55.87 1.94 17.51
C ALA A 357 56.71 0.65 17.65
N GLU A 358 56.11 -0.44 18.14
CA GLU A 358 56.81 -1.72 18.36
C GLU A 358 56.76 -2.63 17.13
N THR A 359 55.59 -2.72 16.49
CA THR A 359 55.38 -3.63 15.35
C THR A 359 55.45 -2.91 14.00
N LEU A 360 55.45 -1.58 13.99
CA LEU A 360 55.30 -0.73 12.80
C LEU A 360 54.01 -1.00 12.00
N LYS A 361 53.06 -1.75 12.57
CA LYS A 361 51.77 -2.06 11.96
C LYS A 361 50.77 -0.91 12.23
N SER A 362 50.07 -0.51 11.18
CA SER A 362 48.95 0.42 11.27
C SER A 362 47.66 -0.30 11.66
N TYR A 363 46.88 0.33 12.52
CA TYR A 363 45.56 -0.10 12.95
C TYR A 363 44.56 0.97 12.53
N TYR A 364 43.47 0.56 11.91
CA TYR A 364 42.45 1.44 11.35
C TYR A 364 41.19 1.26 12.17
N ASN A 365 40.66 2.33 12.74
CA ASN A 365 39.41 2.30 13.49
C ASN A 365 38.41 3.20 12.78
N PRO A 366 37.30 2.67 12.23
CA PRO A 366 36.32 3.50 11.54
C PRO A 366 35.75 4.54 12.51
N GLY A 367 35.36 5.70 11.97
CA GLY A 367 34.67 6.75 12.74
C GLY A 367 33.36 6.25 13.37
N ASP A 368 32.74 7.09 14.19
CA ASP A 368 31.45 6.77 14.81
C ASP A 368 30.42 6.40 13.75
N GLY A 369 29.67 5.31 13.96
CA GLY A 369 28.77 4.73 12.95
C GLY A 369 29.04 3.25 12.70
N GLY A 370 28.16 2.62 11.91
CA GLY A 370 28.27 1.22 11.51
C GLY A 370 28.17 0.96 10.01
N LEU A 371 27.59 1.90 9.26
CA LEU A 371 27.37 1.78 7.82
C LEU A 371 27.99 2.94 7.04
N ARG A 372 28.18 2.73 5.74
CA ARG A 372 28.45 3.78 4.75
C ARG A 372 27.57 3.55 3.54
N ILE A 373 26.96 4.63 3.05
CA ILE A 373 26.29 4.62 1.75
C ILE A 373 27.19 5.36 0.76
N TRP A 374 27.40 4.76 -0.39
CA TRP A 374 28.30 5.19 -1.44
C TRP A 374 27.54 5.46 -2.73
N PHE A 375 27.99 6.47 -3.46
CA PHE A 375 27.48 6.84 -4.77
C PHE A 375 27.90 5.86 -5.89
N LYS A 376 29.00 5.14 -5.65
CA LYS A 376 29.59 4.15 -6.56
C LYS A 376 29.74 2.80 -5.84
N ASP A 377 29.80 1.74 -6.64
CA ASP A 377 29.96 0.39 -6.12
C ASP A 377 31.37 0.17 -5.54
N GLY A 378 31.52 -0.90 -4.77
CA GLY A 378 32.76 -1.38 -4.21
C GLY A 378 33.84 -1.67 -5.27
N VAL A 379 33.41 -2.02 -6.50
CA VAL A 379 34.29 -2.31 -7.65
C VAL A 379 34.91 -1.09 -8.31
N ASP A 380 34.30 0.08 -8.13
CA ASP A 380 34.79 1.33 -8.67
C ASP A 380 35.74 2.00 -7.68
N GLY A 381 36.69 2.79 -8.21
CA GLY A 381 37.47 3.70 -7.38
C GLY A 381 36.56 4.75 -6.75
N ARG A 382 36.56 4.82 -5.42
CA ARG A 382 35.75 5.74 -4.62
C ARG A 382 36.59 6.90 -4.09
N ASP A 383 35.98 8.07 -3.98
CA ASP A 383 36.51 9.19 -3.22
C ASP A 383 35.88 9.19 -1.83
N SER A 384 36.71 9.14 -0.78
CA SER A 384 36.27 9.15 0.61
C SER A 384 35.58 10.45 1.01
N MET A 385 35.74 11.53 0.25
CA MET A 385 35.09 12.79 0.55
C MET A 385 33.55 12.66 0.49
N PRO A 386 32.81 13.46 1.28
CA PRO A 386 31.37 13.51 1.15
C PRO A 386 30.94 14.01 -0.22
N ARG A 387 29.86 13.43 -0.75
CA ARG A 387 29.12 14.01 -1.88
C ARG A 387 28.59 15.39 -1.47
N VAL A 388 28.49 16.29 -2.44
CA VAL A 388 27.96 17.66 -2.24
C VAL A 388 26.94 17.99 -3.32
N ASN A 389 26.13 19.03 -3.08
CA ASN A 389 25.19 19.54 -4.08
C ASN A 389 25.97 20.27 -5.19
N SER A 390 26.26 19.54 -6.25
CA SER A 390 26.92 20.03 -7.44
C SER A 390 26.19 19.52 -8.68
N SER A 391 26.03 20.38 -9.68
CA SER A 391 25.45 20.05 -10.98
C SER A 391 26.45 19.47 -11.98
N THR A 392 27.72 19.34 -11.58
CA THR A 392 28.79 18.74 -12.38
C THR A 392 29.36 17.54 -11.63
N ASP A 393 29.49 16.40 -12.33
CA ASP A 393 29.98 15.12 -11.79
C ASP A 393 31.39 15.19 -11.17
N ASP A 394 32.16 16.24 -11.50
CA ASP A 394 33.56 16.46 -11.10
C ASP A 394 33.75 17.14 -9.73
N TYR A 395 32.69 17.53 -9.03
CA TYR A 395 32.80 18.21 -7.72
C TYR A 395 32.06 17.44 -6.61
N GLY A 396 32.83 16.92 -5.65
CA GLY A 396 32.37 16.14 -4.50
C GLY A 396 33.00 14.75 -4.46
N GLY A 397 32.98 14.08 -3.30
CA GLY A 397 33.36 12.68 -3.22
C GLY A 397 32.17 11.74 -3.36
N ASP A 398 32.34 10.46 -3.02
CA ASP A 398 31.34 9.42 -3.24
C ASP A 398 30.58 9.02 -1.96
N TYR A 399 30.96 9.53 -0.79
CA TYR A 399 30.30 9.21 0.47
C TYR A 399 28.99 9.99 0.65
N ILE A 400 27.87 9.28 0.83
CA ILE A 400 26.55 9.87 1.09
C ILE A 400 26.40 10.12 2.59
N ARG A 401 26.54 11.36 3.02
CA ARG A 401 26.52 11.76 4.43
C ARG A 401 25.12 11.63 5.04
N PRO A 402 24.98 11.06 6.26
CA PRO A 402 23.71 11.03 6.94
C PRO A 402 23.22 12.44 7.30
N HIS A 403 21.90 12.64 7.27
CA HIS A 403 21.19 13.89 7.60
C HIS A 403 21.57 15.12 6.75
N TYR A 404 22.25 14.90 5.61
CA TYR A 404 22.54 15.96 4.65
C TYR A 404 21.46 16.00 3.56
N ALA A 405 20.96 17.20 3.27
CA ALA A 405 19.95 17.42 2.23
C ALA A 405 20.61 17.56 0.86
N TYR A 406 20.49 16.51 0.05
CA TYR A 406 21.02 16.44 -1.30
C TYR A 406 20.01 16.90 -2.34
N ASP A 407 20.43 17.71 -3.32
CA ASP A 407 19.55 17.98 -4.46
C ASP A 407 19.39 16.69 -5.28
N ALA A 408 18.17 16.30 -5.63
CA ALA A 408 17.91 15.03 -6.33
C ALA A 408 18.75 14.88 -7.60
N LYS A 409 18.92 15.97 -8.37
CA LYS A 409 19.79 16.00 -9.55
C LYS A 409 21.26 15.73 -9.25
N SER A 410 21.78 16.19 -8.10
CA SER A 410 23.18 15.97 -7.69
C SER A 410 23.47 14.51 -7.30
N LEU A 411 22.40 13.77 -6.96
CA LEU A 411 22.42 12.33 -6.76
C LEU A 411 22.21 11.54 -8.06
N GLY A 412 22.27 12.19 -9.22
CA GLY A 412 22.22 11.52 -10.51
C GLY A 412 20.83 11.00 -10.90
N PHE A 413 19.75 11.45 -10.24
CA PHE A 413 18.41 11.23 -10.75
C PHE A 413 18.22 12.03 -12.04
N SER A 414 17.62 11.40 -13.03
CA SER A 414 17.29 12.01 -14.31
C SER A 414 15.98 11.46 -14.85
N LYS A 415 15.16 12.32 -15.46
CA LYS A 415 13.97 11.90 -16.19
C LYS A 415 14.40 11.28 -17.52
N ASP A 416 14.14 9.98 -17.70
CA ASP A 416 14.17 9.33 -19.01
C ASP A 416 12.72 9.17 -19.48
N ALA A 417 12.45 9.62 -20.71
CA ALA A 417 11.10 9.63 -21.28
C ALA A 417 10.52 8.21 -21.52
N ASN A 418 11.35 7.16 -21.40
CA ASN A 418 10.94 5.77 -21.64
C ASN A 418 10.77 4.94 -20.36
N VAL A 419 10.94 5.56 -19.19
CA VAL A 419 10.77 4.89 -17.89
C VAL A 419 9.76 5.66 -17.05
N ASN A 420 8.95 4.93 -16.31
CA ASN A 420 7.85 5.49 -15.52
C ASN A 420 8.27 5.88 -14.08
N LEU A 421 9.51 5.58 -13.71
CA LEU A 421 10.16 5.96 -12.44
C LEU A 421 11.60 6.37 -12.70
N MET A 422 12.10 7.33 -11.93
CA MET A 422 13.52 7.67 -11.90
C MET A 422 14.19 6.83 -10.84
N THR A 423 15.12 5.97 -11.25
CA THR A 423 15.81 5.09 -10.31
C THR A 423 17.26 5.51 -10.13
N ARG A 424 17.76 5.39 -8.90
CA ARG A 424 19.18 5.54 -8.61
C ARG A 424 19.63 4.45 -7.65
N VAL A 425 20.68 3.73 -8.04
CA VAL A 425 21.36 2.75 -7.19
C VAL A 425 22.44 3.46 -6.38
N PHE A 426 22.41 3.25 -5.06
CA PHE A 426 23.51 3.53 -4.15
C PHE A 426 24.01 2.21 -3.57
N TYR A 427 25.12 2.25 -2.85
CA TYR A 427 25.80 1.04 -2.42
C TYR A 427 26.16 1.11 -0.95
N MET A 428 25.86 0.06 -0.20
CA MET A 428 26.05 -0.01 1.24
C MET A 428 27.23 -0.89 1.62
N GLU A 429 28.01 -0.38 2.56
CA GLU A 429 29.14 -1.05 3.18
C GLU A 429 28.96 -1.03 4.70
N ALA A 430 29.20 -2.17 5.35
CA ALA A 430 29.24 -2.25 6.80
C ALA A 430 30.69 -2.16 7.27
N VAL A 431 30.95 -1.27 8.23
CA VAL A 431 32.30 -1.06 8.80
C VAL A 431 32.38 -1.43 10.29
N ARG A 432 31.23 -1.75 10.90
CA ARG A 432 31.13 -2.22 12.27
C ARG A 432 30.00 -3.24 12.39
N VAL A 433 30.21 -4.27 13.21
CA VAL A 433 29.17 -5.27 13.51
C VAL A 433 28.03 -4.60 14.28
N SER A 434 26.80 -4.89 13.91
CA SER A 434 25.62 -4.44 14.65
C SER A 434 25.49 -5.13 16.00
N GLN A 435 24.69 -4.57 16.92
CA GLN A 435 24.48 -5.19 18.22
C GLN A 435 23.53 -6.40 18.10
N TYR A 436 22.52 -6.29 17.24
CA TYR A 436 21.59 -7.35 16.88
C TYR A 436 21.41 -7.42 15.36
N VAL A 437 20.91 -8.55 14.87
CA VAL A 437 20.53 -8.69 13.46
C VAL A 437 19.31 -7.80 13.20
N GLY A 438 19.37 -6.95 12.16
CA GLY A 438 18.27 -6.07 11.77
C GLY A 438 18.03 -4.85 12.67
N ASP A 439 19.00 -4.46 13.50
CA ASP A 439 18.85 -3.31 14.42
C ASP A 439 19.20 -1.94 13.82
N THR A 440 19.68 -1.93 12.57
CA THR A 440 20.15 -0.73 11.90
C THR A 440 19.15 -0.35 10.81
N ARG A 441 18.57 0.86 10.94
CA ARG A 441 17.59 1.39 10.00
C ARG A 441 18.23 2.38 9.04
N ILE A 442 17.77 2.36 7.79
CA ILE A 442 18.00 3.40 6.81
C ILE A 442 16.63 4.00 6.48
N LYS A 443 16.52 5.32 6.53
CA LYS A 443 15.33 6.06 6.10
C LYS A 443 15.74 7.07 5.04
N VAL A 444 15.08 7.03 3.89
CA VAL A 444 15.23 8.07 2.87
C VAL A 444 14.06 9.03 3.01
N VAL A 445 14.36 10.32 3.07
CA VAL A 445 13.36 11.38 3.22
C VAL A 445 13.45 12.29 2.01
N VAL A 446 12.33 12.49 1.33
CA VAL A 446 12.20 13.42 0.22
C VAL A 446 11.40 14.64 0.68
N LYS A 447 11.91 15.83 0.34
CA LYS A 447 11.25 17.11 0.60
C LYS A 447 11.21 17.94 -0.67
N ASN A 448 10.03 18.40 -1.03
CA ASN A 448 9.86 19.45 -2.02
C ASN A 448 9.97 20.81 -1.33
N ASN A 449 10.89 21.66 -1.80
CA ASN A 449 11.00 23.05 -1.36
C ASN A 449 10.19 23.99 -2.26
#